data_AF-A0AAF0J0N5-F1
#
_entry.id   AF-A0AAF0J0N5-F1
#
_cell.length_a   1.000
_cell.length_b   1.000
_cell.length_c   1.000
_cell.angle_alpha   90.00
_cell.angle_beta   90.00
_cell.angle_gamma   90.00
#
_symmetry.space_group_name_H-M   'P 1'
#
loop_
_entity.id
_entity.type
_entity.pdbx_description
1 polymer ?
#
loop_
_entity_poly.entity_id
_entity_poly.type
_entity_poly.pdbx_seq_one_letter_code
_entity_poly.pdbx_strand_id
1 'polypeptide(L)'
;MLGLIGVARNMLLPRKFRFILEYADGEPNAIVDMIGRSCPSLCGSTAATAAWWLPSGHAQTIWSSIADFSNVDRVEYKRKVIMVPDGGIISIDTAPVSLAEPDMDDTRPTVVILHGLTGGSYESYVRNCVSKLSKPKEEGGHGMRCVVVNYRGCANTPLTSAQLYSACKTTDFSSALLLLTRMFPKSPMIGMGFSLGGAILAKYMGEAGSRTPLIGAVTVGAPLKLDSTSVALESTYLSMVYAYALGSNLEALERKHIDTLALSPDLWDALEKVFRTKIHPDKNRPIAKYELRDPKRGTLRFMDHIITCKVGGLPTPYGDFPFPSAEAYYTHSSPLHLLHRVARPMLALSADDDPVVPISTHQDTIKNIQNSPNVVLAHSRCGGHLGWFAGRSGERWIYQPIGEFVDVLCETFAQQDGKISQGLGTHVLKHMPLVHPNDSPKATERVSDGEMLSLTLKVSQQVRTYQLTQVETDL
;
A
#
# COMPACT_ATOMS: atom_id res chain seq x y z
N MET A 1 10.99 -15.87 40.72
CA MET A 1 11.15 -17.20 40.08
C MET A 1 10.02 -17.57 39.13
N LEU A 2 8.73 -17.34 39.46
CA LEU A 2 7.59 -17.68 38.57
C LEU A 2 7.56 -16.91 37.23
N GLY A 3 8.00 -15.64 37.21
CA GLY A 3 8.12 -14.85 35.96
C GLY A 3 9.23 -15.32 35.01
N LEU A 4 10.36 -15.81 35.56
CA LEU A 4 11.47 -16.37 34.77
C LEU A 4 11.10 -17.72 34.15
N ILE A 5 10.30 -18.53 34.84
CA ILE A 5 9.80 -19.82 34.34
C ILE A 5 8.79 -19.62 33.21
N GLY A 6 7.96 -18.57 33.24
CA GLY A 6 7.05 -18.21 32.15
C GLY A 6 7.78 -17.75 30.87
N VAL A 7 8.86 -16.98 31.01
CA VAL A 7 9.72 -16.57 29.90
C VAL A 7 10.47 -17.77 29.31
N ALA A 8 11.01 -18.66 30.16
CA ALA A 8 11.68 -19.88 29.72
C ALA A 8 10.72 -20.87 29.01
N ARG A 9 9.47 -21.01 29.50
CA ARG A 9 8.45 -21.87 28.89
C ARG A 9 7.98 -21.35 27.52
N ASN A 10 7.97 -20.03 27.30
CA ASN A 10 7.71 -19.41 26.00
C ASN A 10 8.91 -19.47 25.03
N MET A 11 10.13 -19.70 25.52
CA MET A 11 11.33 -19.94 24.70
C MET A 11 11.44 -21.39 24.20
N LEU A 12 10.87 -22.36 24.92
CA LEU A 12 11.12 -23.80 24.69
C LEU A 12 10.12 -24.49 23.75
N LEU A 13 8.99 -23.88 23.42
CA LEU A 13 8.00 -24.47 22.50
C LEU A 13 8.08 -23.84 21.10
N PRO A 14 8.06 -24.64 20.01
CA PRO A 14 8.09 -24.12 18.66
C PRO A 14 6.85 -23.25 18.39
N ARG A 15 7.07 -21.96 18.17
CA ARG A 15 6.00 -21.01 17.84
C ARG A 15 5.74 -21.07 16.35
N LYS A 16 4.74 -21.86 15.94
CA LYS A 16 4.30 -21.88 14.55
C LYS A 16 3.61 -20.57 14.18
N PHE A 17 3.87 -20.07 12.98
CA PHE A 17 3.14 -18.94 12.38
C PHE A 17 1.75 -19.40 11.91
N ARG A 18 0.90 -19.79 12.86
CA ARG A 18 -0.51 -20.07 12.58
C ARG A 18 -1.29 -18.77 12.52
N PHE A 19 -2.05 -18.58 11.45
CA PHE A 19 -2.90 -17.43 11.28
C PHE A 19 -4.33 -17.74 11.75
N ILE A 20 -4.92 -16.75 12.41
CA ILE A 20 -6.35 -16.67 12.68
C ILE A 20 -6.93 -15.78 11.59
N LEU A 21 -8.02 -16.23 10.98
CA LEU A 21 -8.73 -15.48 9.94
C LEU A 21 -9.93 -14.79 10.55
N GLU A 22 -9.96 -13.47 10.44
CA GLU A 22 -11.04 -12.58 10.84
C GLU A 22 -11.73 -12.05 9.57
N TYR A 23 -13.04 -12.24 9.46
CA TYR A 23 -13.85 -11.91 8.29
C TYR A 23 -15.28 -11.56 8.71
N ALA A 24 -16.09 -11.04 7.78
CA ALA A 24 -17.48 -10.67 8.06
C ALA A 24 -18.34 -11.89 8.45
N ASP A 25 -19.08 -11.78 9.55
CA ASP A 25 -19.98 -12.82 10.05
C ASP A 25 -21.19 -13.02 9.13
N GLY A 26 -21.77 -14.23 9.15
CA GLY A 26 -23.14 -14.47 8.71
C GLY A 26 -23.36 -15.19 7.38
N GLU A 27 -22.32 -15.44 6.56
CA GLU A 27 -22.44 -16.20 5.29
C GLU A 27 -21.11 -16.91 4.94
N PRO A 28 -21.12 -17.91 4.03
CA PRO A 28 -19.89 -18.45 3.44
C PRO A 28 -19.07 -17.32 2.78
N ASN A 29 -17.83 -17.13 3.23
CA ASN A 29 -16.96 -16.12 2.66
C ASN A 29 -16.07 -16.75 1.57
N ALA A 30 -16.30 -16.37 0.31
CA ALA A 30 -15.58 -16.94 -0.82
C ALA A 30 -14.06 -16.81 -0.73
N ILE A 31 -13.54 -15.75 -0.09
CA ILE A 31 -12.10 -15.53 0.11
C ILE A 31 -11.58 -16.52 1.15
N VAL A 32 -12.30 -16.70 2.27
CA VAL A 32 -11.93 -17.66 3.31
C VAL A 32 -11.98 -19.09 2.76
N ASP A 33 -13.00 -19.43 1.98
CA ASP A 33 -13.08 -20.76 1.36
C ASP A 33 -11.95 -21.00 0.35
N MET A 34 -11.55 -19.95 -0.37
CA MET A 34 -10.42 -19.98 -1.29
C MET A 34 -9.10 -20.19 -0.53
N ILE A 35 -8.89 -19.44 0.56
CA ILE A 35 -7.73 -19.59 1.46
C ILE A 35 -7.69 -21.00 2.07
N GLY A 36 -8.81 -21.49 2.60
CA GLY A 36 -8.88 -22.80 3.24
C GLY A 36 -8.56 -23.96 2.29
N ARG A 37 -8.87 -23.82 1.00
CA ARG A 37 -8.61 -24.84 -0.03
C ARG A 37 -7.17 -24.81 -0.57
N SER A 38 -6.59 -23.62 -0.70
CA SER A 38 -5.40 -23.44 -1.55
C SER A 38 -4.23 -22.74 -0.85
N CYS A 39 -4.39 -22.30 0.41
CA CYS A 39 -3.34 -21.65 1.20
C CYS A 39 -3.00 -22.47 2.47
N PRO A 40 -2.37 -23.65 2.33
CA PRO A 40 -2.03 -24.51 3.47
C PRO A 40 -1.09 -23.82 4.47
N SER A 41 -0.27 -22.87 4.03
CA SER A 41 0.61 -22.12 4.93
C SER A 41 -0.14 -21.15 5.87
N LEU A 42 -1.36 -20.71 5.49
CA LEU A 42 -2.23 -19.89 6.34
C LEU A 42 -3.08 -20.74 7.29
N CYS A 43 -3.69 -21.82 6.79
CA CYS A 43 -4.72 -22.58 7.51
C CYS A 43 -4.29 -23.96 8.04
N GLY A 44 -3.12 -24.46 7.63
CA GLY A 44 -2.76 -25.88 7.72
C GLY A 44 -1.53 -26.22 8.58
N SER A 45 -1.07 -27.47 8.43
CA SER A 45 0.07 -28.04 9.18
C SER A 45 1.44 -27.53 8.73
N THR A 46 1.50 -26.90 7.54
CA THR A 46 2.72 -26.39 6.88
C THR A 46 3.16 -25.02 7.38
N ALA A 47 2.43 -24.41 8.33
CA ALA A 47 2.87 -23.21 9.02
C ALA A 47 4.30 -23.37 9.57
N ALA A 48 5.19 -22.48 9.15
CA ALA A 48 6.59 -22.54 9.55
C ALA A 48 6.75 -22.21 11.04
N THR A 49 7.84 -22.69 11.62
CA THR A 49 8.20 -22.41 13.01
C THR A 49 9.11 -21.20 13.07
N ALA A 50 8.76 -20.22 13.91
CA ALA A 50 9.59 -19.05 14.16
C ALA A 50 11.01 -19.45 14.57
N ALA A 51 12.00 -18.67 14.10
CA ALA A 51 13.38 -18.88 14.48
C ALA A 51 13.55 -18.79 16.00
N TRP A 52 14.08 -19.84 16.62
CA TRP A 52 14.16 -19.97 18.09
C TRP A 52 15.04 -18.89 18.74
N TRP A 53 16.00 -18.36 17.99
CA TRP A 53 16.89 -17.27 18.39
C TRP A 53 16.28 -15.87 18.17
N LEU A 54 15.07 -15.79 17.60
CA LEU A 54 14.24 -14.58 17.50
C LEU A 54 12.94 -14.75 18.32
N PRO A 55 13.03 -14.81 19.67
CA PRO A 55 11.94 -15.24 20.54
C PRO A 55 10.89 -14.16 20.81
N SER A 56 10.91 -13.01 20.13
CA SER A 56 9.92 -11.95 20.30
C SER A 56 9.72 -11.17 19.01
N GLY A 57 8.58 -10.50 18.88
CA GLY A 57 8.31 -9.58 17.78
C GLY A 57 9.32 -8.43 17.71
N HIS A 58 9.83 -7.96 18.85
CA HIS A 58 10.96 -7.02 18.88
C HIS A 58 12.21 -7.62 18.24
N ALA A 59 12.60 -8.85 18.59
CA ALA A 59 13.77 -9.50 18.00
C ALA A 59 13.60 -9.71 16.49
N GLN A 60 12.43 -10.20 16.05
CA GLN A 60 12.07 -10.33 14.64
C GLN A 60 12.18 -9.00 13.89
N THR A 61 11.62 -7.92 14.46
CA THR A 61 11.61 -6.57 13.86
C THR A 61 13.01 -5.96 13.78
N ILE A 62 13.76 -6.04 14.88
CA ILE A 62 15.12 -5.53 14.95
C ILE A 62 15.99 -6.28 13.95
N TRP A 63 15.92 -7.60 13.92
CA TRP A 63 16.66 -8.42 12.95
C TRP A 63 16.33 -8.05 11.50
N SER A 64 15.06 -7.80 11.19
CA SER A 64 14.62 -7.31 9.88
C SER A 64 15.32 -6.02 9.45
N SER A 65 15.71 -5.18 10.41
CA SER A 65 16.30 -3.86 10.19
C SER A 65 17.83 -3.84 10.26
N ILE A 66 18.45 -4.62 11.15
CA ILE A 66 19.90 -4.54 11.41
C ILE A 66 20.74 -5.60 10.69
N ALA A 67 20.13 -6.72 10.30
CA ALA A 67 20.88 -7.80 9.66
C ALA A 67 21.23 -7.46 8.21
N ASP A 68 22.39 -7.93 7.77
CA ASP A 68 22.82 -7.73 6.39
C ASP A 68 22.15 -8.76 5.47
N PHE A 69 21.19 -8.28 4.69
CA PHE A 69 20.49 -9.06 3.65
C PHE A 69 20.96 -8.72 2.24
N SER A 70 22.10 -8.03 2.07
CA SER A 70 22.61 -7.62 0.74
C SER A 70 22.83 -8.79 -0.21
N ASN A 71 23.22 -9.96 0.33
CA ASN A 71 23.49 -11.18 -0.43
C ASN A 71 22.36 -12.22 -0.41
N VAL A 72 21.27 -11.97 0.32
CA VAL A 72 20.09 -12.86 0.40
C VAL A 72 19.06 -12.39 -0.62
N ASP A 73 18.40 -13.27 -1.38
CA ASP A 73 17.34 -12.87 -2.35
C ASP A 73 17.80 -11.72 -3.26
N ARG A 74 18.93 -11.90 -3.98
CA ARG A 74 19.39 -10.91 -4.94
C ARG A 74 18.45 -10.86 -6.14
N VAL A 75 17.99 -9.66 -6.48
CA VAL A 75 17.07 -9.43 -7.59
C VAL A 75 17.65 -8.35 -8.48
N GLU A 76 17.66 -8.62 -9.78
CA GLU A 76 17.98 -7.62 -10.80
C GLU A 76 16.70 -7.00 -11.32
N TYR A 77 16.70 -5.67 -11.44
CA TYR A 77 15.54 -4.89 -11.87
C TYR A 77 15.86 -4.09 -13.12
N LYS A 78 14.89 -3.96 -14.01
CA LYS A 78 14.89 -2.90 -15.02
C LYS A 78 14.05 -1.74 -14.53
N ARG A 79 14.68 -0.57 -14.36
CA ARG A 79 14.02 0.64 -13.92
C ARG A 79 13.43 1.43 -15.08
N LYS A 80 12.18 1.85 -14.94
CA LYS A 80 11.53 2.86 -15.77
C LYS A 80 11.13 4.04 -14.88
N VAL A 81 11.52 5.25 -15.28
CA VAL A 81 11.18 6.49 -14.56
C VAL A 81 10.01 7.14 -15.26
N ILE A 82 8.99 7.54 -14.50
CA ILE A 82 7.77 8.13 -15.05
C ILE A 82 7.45 9.44 -14.34
N MET A 83 6.96 10.40 -15.12
CA MET A 83 6.40 11.64 -14.60
C MET A 83 4.92 11.41 -14.30
N VAL A 84 4.47 11.85 -13.14
CA VAL A 84 3.07 11.80 -12.69
C VAL A 84 2.39 13.15 -12.93
N PRO A 85 1.04 13.23 -12.92
CA PRO A 85 0.30 14.39 -13.44
C PRO A 85 0.67 15.77 -12.86
N ASP A 86 1.20 15.82 -11.64
CA ASP A 86 1.63 17.06 -10.98
C ASP A 86 3.10 17.41 -11.22
N GLY A 87 3.75 16.79 -12.20
CA GLY A 87 5.17 16.99 -12.52
C GLY A 87 6.15 16.27 -11.58
N GLY A 88 5.63 15.53 -10.59
CA GLY A 88 6.44 14.64 -9.76
C GLY A 88 7.03 13.49 -10.56
N ILE A 89 8.05 12.84 -10.01
CA ILE A 89 8.66 11.65 -10.60
C ILE A 89 8.53 10.47 -9.63
N ILE A 90 8.05 9.34 -10.14
CA ILE A 90 8.17 8.03 -9.50
C ILE A 90 9.00 7.10 -10.40
N SER A 91 9.49 5.99 -9.85
CA SER A 91 10.12 4.96 -10.67
C SER A 91 9.50 3.60 -10.43
N ILE A 92 9.56 2.76 -11.47
CA ILE A 92 9.03 1.42 -11.48
C ILE A 92 10.18 0.46 -11.78
N ASP A 93 10.41 -0.49 -10.88
CA ASP A 93 11.43 -1.52 -11.01
C ASP A 93 10.77 -2.86 -11.32
N THR A 94 11.03 -3.40 -12.51
CA THR A 94 10.44 -4.66 -12.96
C THR A 94 11.44 -5.81 -12.89
N ALA A 95 10.99 -6.94 -12.34
CA ALA A 95 11.69 -8.21 -12.29
C ALA A 95 10.76 -9.35 -12.77
N PRO A 96 11.29 -10.34 -13.51
CA PRO A 96 12.64 -10.39 -14.03
C PRO A 96 12.83 -9.34 -15.15
N VAL A 97 14.09 -8.96 -15.40
CA VAL A 97 14.47 -7.91 -16.38
C VAL A 97 13.92 -8.18 -17.78
N SER A 98 13.80 -9.46 -18.16
CA SER A 98 13.24 -9.89 -19.45
C SER A 98 11.76 -9.58 -19.63
N LEU A 99 10.99 -9.38 -18.55
CA LEU A 99 9.54 -9.10 -18.59
C LEU A 99 9.21 -7.61 -18.41
N ALA A 100 10.20 -6.74 -18.53
CA ALA A 100 10.07 -5.30 -18.26
C ALA A 100 9.59 -4.47 -19.46
N GLU A 101 9.77 -4.96 -20.68
CA GLU A 101 9.27 -4.29 -21.88
C GLU A 101 7.78 -4.55 -22.09
N PRO A 102 7.03 -3.60 -22.68
CA PRO A 102 5.61 -3.79 -22.98
C PRO A 102 5.37 -5.05 -23.83
N ASP A 103 4.33 -5.80 -23.47
CA ASP A 103 3.87 -6.96 -24.23
C ASP A 103 2.34 -6.99 -24.17
N MET A 104 1.72 -6.83 -25.34
CA MET A 104 0.26 -6.70 -25.50
C MET A 104 -0.47 -8.03 -25.39
N ASP A 105 0.25 -9.15 -25.58
CA ASP A 105 -0.31 -10.49 -25.60
C ASP A 105 0.06 -11.31 -24.35
N ASP A 106 0.99 -10.81 -23.53
CA ASP A 106 1.36 -11.48 -22.28
C ASP A 106 0.22 -11.50 -21.26
N THR A 107 -0.25 -12.71 -20.96
CA THR A 107 -1.29 -12.99 -19.96
C THR A 107 -0.72 -13.35 -18.59
N ARG A 108 0.61 -13.37 -18.40
CA ARG A 108 1.22 -13.68 -17.10
C ARG A 108 0.76 -12.68 -16.04
N PRO A 109 0.46 -13.13 -14.81
CA PRO A 109 0.10 -12.23 -13.73
C PRO A 109 1.20 -11.23 -13.39
N THR A 110 0.79 -10.00 -13.06
CA THR A 110 1.67 -8.95 -12.56
C THR A 110 1.35 -8.62 -11.10
N VAL A 111 2.35 -8.76 -10.24
CA VAL A 111 2.29 -8.33 -8.84
C VAL A 111 2.90 -6.94 -8.72
N VAL A 112 2.08 -5.94 -8.38
CA VAL A 112 2.50 -4.55 -8.21
C VAL A 112 2.72 -4.25 -6.73
N ILE A 113 3.98 -4.02 -6.37
CA ILE A 113 4.49 -4.01 -4.99
C ILE A 113 4.76 -2.59 -4.52
N LEU A 114 4.28 -2.25 -3.33
CA LEU A 114 4.50 -0.98 -2.63
C LEU A 114 5.39 -1.19 -1.40
N HIS A 115 6.53 -0.49 -1.36
CA HIS A 115 7.48 -0.55 -0.24
C HIS A 115 6.99 0.22 1.00
N GLY A 116 7.61 -0.03 2.16
CA GLY A 116 7.34 0.67 3.41
C GLY A 116 7.88 2.11 3.45
N LEU A 117 7.85 2.74 4.63
CA LEU A 117 8.34 4.11 4.83
C LEU A 117 9.81 4.23 4.39
N THR A 118 10.14 5.24 3.57
CA THR A 118 11.52 5.59 3.13
C THR A 118 12.31 4.49 2.41
N GLY A 119 11.66 3.39 2.01
CA GLY A 119 12.32 2.22 1.43
C GLY A 119 12.40 2.21 -0.10
N GLY A 120 12.33 1.02 -0.70
CA GLY A 120 12.41 0.82 -2.14
C GLY A 120 12.43 -0.66 -2.56
N SER A 121 12.69 -0.90 -3.84
CA SER A 121 12.91 -2.23 -4.41
C SER A 121 14.09 -3.02 -3.83
N TYR A 122 15.05 -2.32 -3.21
CA TYR A 122 16.22 -2.90 -2.56
C TYR A 122 15.91 -3.47 -1.16
N GLU A 123 14.72 -3.21 -0.61
CA GLU A 123 14.34 -3.66 0.73
C GLU A 123 14.30 -5.19 0.81
N SER A 124 14.80 -5.75 1.90
CA SER A 124 14.94 -7.21 2.02
C SER A 124 13.59 -7.93 1.96
N TYR A 125 12.53 -7.33 2.52
CA TYR A 125 11.18 -7.93 2.51
C TYR A 125 10.52 -7.85 1.12
N VAL A 126 10.82 -6.79 0.36
CA VAL A 126 10.40 -6.67 -1.05
C VAL A 126 11.12 -7.73 -1.88
N ARG A 127 12.45 -7.79 -1.78
CA ARG A 127 13.27 -8.77 -2.51
C ARG A 127 12.91 -10.21 -2.19
N ASN A 128 12.57 -10.51 -0.93
CA ASN A 128 12.10 -11.83 -0.52
C ASN A 128 10.82 -12.26 -1.25
N CYS A 129 9.87 -11.36 -1.49
CA CYS A 129 8.68 -11.69 -2.28
C CYS A 129 9.00 -11.72 -3.78
N VAL A 130 9.74 -10.72 -4.28
CA VAL A 130 10.08 -10.64 -5.70
C VAL A 130 10.88 -11.87 -6.16
N SER A 131 11.91 -12.28 -5.43
CA SER A 131 12.77 -13.41 -5.81
C SER A 131 12.00 -14.74 -5.92
N LYS A 132 10.94 -14.91 -5.14
CA LYS A 132 10.14 -16.15 -5.09
C LYS A 132 8.97 -16.11 -6.08
N LEU A 133 8.26 -14.97 -6.15
CA LEU A 133 7.12 -14.79 -7.03
C LEU A 133 7.53 -14.73 -8.51
N SER A 134 8.66 -14.09 -8.80
CA SER A 134 9.14 -13.96 -10.19
C SER A 134 9.86 -15.20 -10.72
N LYS A 135 10.31 -16.09 -9.83
CA LYS A 135 11.01 -17.32 -10.21
C LYS A 135 10.08 -18.21 -11.04
N PRO A 136 10.55 -18.83 -12.14
CA PRO A 136 9.72 -19.70 -12.98
C PRO A 136 9.07 -20.85 -12.19
N LYS A 137 7.88 -21.29 -12.64
CA LYS A 137 7.14 -22.38 -11.98
C LYS A 137 7.91 -23.70 -12.04
N GLU A 138 8.64 -23.94 -13.12
CA GLU A 138 9.48 -25.11 -13.35
C GLU A 138 10.63 -25.21 -12.32
N GLU A 139 11.04 -24.08 -11.74
CA GLU A 139 12.05 -24.00 -10.69
C GLU A 139 11.45 -23.88 -9.29
N GLY A 140 10.13 -24.08 -9.14
CA GLY A 140 9.41 -24.00 -7.87
C GLY A 140 9.08 -22.57 -7.41
N GLY A 141 9.05 -21.60 -8.31
CA GLY A 141 8.48 -20.27 -8.06
C GLY A 141 7.05 -20.13 -8.58
N HIS A 142 6.59 -18.89 -8.73
CA HIS A 142 5.21 -18.59 -9.18
C HIS A 142 5.12 -18.11 -10.65
N GLY A 143 6.24 -17.80 -11.29
CA GLY A 143 6.31 -17.42 -12.71
C GLY A 143 5.65 -16.07 -13.03
N MET A 144 5.60 -15.15 -12.08
CA MET A 144 4.90 -13.86 -12.19
C MET A 144 5.82 -12.72 -12.63
N ARG A 145 5.24 -11.67 -13.21
CA ARG A 145 5.93 -10.38 -13.36
C ARG A 145 5.83 -9.63 -12.02
N CYS A 146 6.94 -9.22 -11.44
CA CYS A 146 6.94 -8.39 -10.25
C CYS A 146 7.34 -6.96 -10.60
N VAL A 147 6.58 -6.00 -10.10
CA VAL A 147 6.78 -4.58 -10.39
C VAL A 147 6.78 -3.82 -9.07
N VAL A 148 7.90 -3.23 -8.68
CA VAL A 148 7.98 -2.41 -7.46
C VAL A 148 7.82 -0.94 -7.84
N VAL A 149 6.84 -0.26 -7.23
CA VAL A 149 6.67 1.18 -7.36
C VAL A 149 7.52 1.86 -6.29
N ASN A 150 8.57 2.56 -6.72
CA ASN A 150 9.37 3.42 -5.86
C ASN A 150 8.80 4.83 -5.87
N TYR A 151 8.34 5.28 -4.71
CA TYR A 151 7.76 6.60 -4.56
C TYR A 151 8.80 7.71 -4.68
N ARG A 152 8.30 8.94 -4.79
CA ARG A 152 9.09 10.17 -4.95
C ARG A 152 10.18 10.25 -3.89
N GLY A 153 11.40 10.59 -4.32
CA GLY A 153 12.57 10.69 -3.44
C GLY A 153 13.15 9.35 -2.94
N CYS A 154 12.40 8.24 -3.04
CA CYS A 154 12.77 6.92 -2.51
C CYS A 154 13.53 6.09 -3.54
N ALA A 155 14.36 5.16 -3.08
CA ALA A 155 15.16 4.27 -3.95
C ALA A 155 15.98 4.96 -5.04
N ASN A 156 16.53 6.15 -4.77
CA ASN A 156 17.22 7.01 -5.74
C ASN A 156 16.33 7.52 -6.89
N THR A 157 15.02 7.51 -6.71
CA THR A 157 14.09 8.27 -7.54
C THR A 157 14.24 9.75 -7.19
N PRO A 158 14.44 10.66 -8.16
CA PRO A 158 14.52 12.08 -7.88
C PRO A 158 13.25 12.62 -7.26
N LEU A 159 13.39 13.65 -6.43
CA LEU A 159 12.28 14.50 -6.03
C LEU A 159 12.28 15.73 -6.94
N THR A 160 11.24 15.89 -7.77
CA THR A 160 11.10 17.02 -8.73
C THR A 160 9.94 17.96 -8.42
N SER A 161 9.13 17.60 -7.42
CA SER A 161 8.02 18.39 -6.91
C SER A 161 8.22 18.55 -5.41
N ALA A 162 7.75 19.65 -4.82
CA ALA A 162 7.76 19.83 -3.36
C ALA A 162 6.70 18.98 -2.65
N GLN A 163 6.44 17.74 -3.11
CA GLN A 163 5.51 16.79 -2.51
C GLN A 163 6.22 15.49 -2.14
N LEU A 164 6.10 15.09 -0.88
CA LEU A 164 6.74 13.90 -0.32
C LEU A 164 5.88 12.65 -0.45
N TYR A 165 6.53 11.51 -0.24
CA TYR A 165 5.89 10.22 -0.04
C TYR A 165 5.14 10.19 1.29
N SER A 166 3.85 9.81 1.29
CA SER A 166 3.01 9.72 2.48
C SER A 166 1.92 8.66 2.32
N ALA A 167 1.18 8.39 3.41
CA ALA A 167 0.02 7.48 3.39
C ALA A 167 -1.12 7.93 2.44
N CYS A 168 -1.14 9.20 2.03
CA CYS A 168 -2.14 9.75 1.10
C CYS A 168 -1.77 9.58 -0.38
N LYS A 169 -0.59 9.04 -0.74
CA LYS A 169 -0.10 9.00 -2.12
C LYS A 169 -0.71 7.88 -2.98
N THR A 170 -2.02 7.71 -2.93
CA THR A 170 -2.76 6.75 -3.78
C THR A 170 -2.77 7.16 -5.25
N THR A 171 -2.58 8.45 -5.58
CA THR A 171 -2.51 8.98 -6.94
C THR A 171 -1.24 8.58 -7.69
N ASP A 172 -0.09 8.49 -6.99
CA ASP A 172 1.16 7.98 -7.54
C ASP A 172 1.01 6.50 -7.92
N PHE A 173 0.38 5.71 -7.03
CA PHE A 173 0.07 4.31 -7.31
C PHE A 173 -0.90 4.16 -8.50
N SER A 174 -1.94 4.98 -8.55
CA SER A 174 -2.90 5.00 -9.66
C SER A 174 -2.22 5.30 -11.00
N SER A 175 -1.25 6.22 -11.01
CA SER A 175 -0.46 6.56 -12.20
C SER A 175 0.42 5.39 -12.66
N ALA A 176 1.04 4.67 -11.71
CA ALA A 176 1.78 3.46 -12.02
C ALA A 176 0.88 2.37 -12.61
N LEU A 177 -0.30 2.14 -12.04
CA LEU A 177 -1.27 1.16 -12.56
C LEU A 177 -1.79 1.52 -13.96
N LEU A 178 -2.04 2.80 -14.23
CA LEU A 178 -2.44 3.25 -15.56
C LEU A 178 -1.37 2.94 -16.62
N LEU A 179 -0.10 3.18 -16.30
CA LEU A 179 0.99 2.80 -17.20
C LEU A 179 1.07 1.29 -17.39
N LEU A 180 1.00 0.52 -16.29
CA LEU A 180 1.13 -0.94 -16.35
C LEU A 180 0.00 -1.57 -17.15
N THR A 181 -1.24 -1.13 -16.96
CA THR A 181 -2.40 -1.62 -17.73
C THR A 181 -2.27 -1.29 -19.22
N ARG A 182 -1.57 -0.21 -19.57
CA ARG A 182 -1.25 0.10 -20.97
C ARG A 182 -0.12 -0.75 -21.55
N MET A 183 0.86 -1.10 -20.72
CA MET A 183 2.02 -1.93 -21.10
C MET A 183 1.66 -3.43 -21.19
N PHE A 184 0.72 -3.89 -20.35
CA PHE A 184 0.36 -5.30 -20.18
C PHE A 184 -1.16 -5.47 -20.06
N PRO A 185 -1.93 -5.14 -21.12
CA PRO A 185 -3.39 -5.05 -21.05
C PRO A 185 -4.11 -6.37 -20.75
N LYS A 186 -3.49 -7.52 -21.04
CA LYS A 186 -4.06 -8.86 -20.75
C LYS A 186 -3.54 -9.48 -19.46
N SER A 187 -2.63 -8.80 -18.76
CA SER A 187 -2.08 -9.30 -17.50
C SER A 187 -3.10 -9.10 -16.38
N PRO A 188 -3.49 -10.14 -15.64
CA PRO A 188 -4.16 -9.94 -14.36
C PRO A 188 -3.19 -9.24 -13.40
N MET A 189 -3.68 -8.25 -12.65
CA MET A 189 -2.84 -7.43 -11.75
C MET A 189 -3.24 -7.59 -10.30
N ILE A 190 -2.27 -7.76 -9.42
CA ILE A 190 -2.47 -7.96 -7.99
C ILE A 190 -1.65 -6.91 -7.24
N GLY A 191 -2.29 -6.19 -6.32
CA GLY A 191 -1.59 -5.25 -5.45
C GLY A 191 -0.92 -5.96 -4.29
N MET A 192 0.29 -5.54 -3.92
CA MET A 192 0.97 -5.99 -2.71
C MET A 192 1.59 -4.80 -1.99
N GLY A 193 1.40 -4.67 -0.69
CA GLY A 193 1.94 -3.52 0.05
C GLY A 193 2.46 -3.90 1.43
N PHE A 194 3.62 -3.35 1.79
CA PHE A 194 4.28 -3.59 3.08
C PHE A 194 4.25 -2.35 3.95
N SER A 195 3.88 -2.49 5.23
CA SER A 195 3.86 -1.37 6.19
C SER A 195 3.10 -0.17 5.63
N LEU A 196 3.72 1.02 5.53
CA LEU A 196 3.12 2.21 4.91
C LEU A 196 2.59 1.95 3.48
N GLY A 197 3.29 1.16 2.66
CA GLY A 197 2.84 0.77 1.32
C GLY A 197 1.59 -0.10 1.37
N GLY A 198 1.42 -0.91 2.42
CA GLY A 198 0.19 -1.66 2.68
C GLY A 198 -0.98 -0.75 3.06
N ALA A 199 -0.72 0.30 3.86
CA ALA A 199 -1.75 1.30 4.17
C ALA A 199 -2.20 2.05 2.91
N ILE A 200 -1.26 2.49 2.06
CA ILE A 200 -1.57 3.14 0.78
C ILE A 200 -2.38 2.22 -0.13
N LEU A 201 -1.99 0.95 -0.24
CA LEU A 201 -2.73 -0.04 -1.02
C LEU A 201 -4.17 -0.21 -0.50
N ALA A 202 -4.36 -0.38 0.81
CA ALA A 202 -5.68 -0.53 1.40
C ALA A 202 -6.56 0.72 1.18
N LYS A 203 -5.98 1.92 1.33
CA LYS A 203 -6.69 3.18 1.04
C LYS A 203 -7.11 3.23 -0.43
N TYR A 204 -6.19 2.94 -1.35
CA TYR A 204 -6.47 2.88 -2.78
C TYR A 204 -7.59 1.89 -3.11
N MET A 205 -7.56 0.69 -2.54
CA MET A 205 -8.59 -0.34 -2.79
C MET A 205 -9.99 0.13 -2.35
N GLY A 206 -10.10 0.91 -1.28
CA GLY A 206 -11.36 1.51 -0.84
C GLY A 206 -11.79 2.74 -1.65
N GLU A 207 -10.85 3.58 -2.09
CA GLU A 207 -11.13 4.75 -2.94
C GLU A 207 -11.57 4.36 -4.36
N ALA A 208 -10.84 3.43 -4.96
CA ALA A 208 -11.09 2.94 -6.31
C ALA A 208 -12.32 2.04 -6.36
N GLY A 209 -12.53 1.20 -5.33
CA GLY A 209 -13.63 0.24 -5.27
C GLY A 209 -13.62 -0.67 -6.49
N SER A 210 -14.75 -0.79 -7.20
CA SER A 210 -14.88 -1.63 -8.39
C SER A 210 -14.11 -1.12 -9.62
N ARG A 211 -13.64 0.14 -9.61
CA ARG A 211 -12.89 0.74 -10.72
C ARG A 211 -11.40 0.36 -10.74
N THR A 212 -10.90 -0.29 -9.70
CA THR A 212 -9.52 -0.77 -9.66
C THR A 212 -9.27 -1.79 -10.79
N PRO A 213 -8.14 -1.72 -11.51
CA PRO A 213 -7.74 -2.75 -12.46
C PRO A 213 -7.20 -4.00 -11.74
N LEU A 214 -7.00 -3.94 -10.42
CA LEU A 214 -6.51 -5.07 -9.64
C LEU A 214 -7.60 -6.14 -9.49
N ILE A 215 -7.22 -7.39 -9.62
CA ILE A 215 -8.11 -8.53 -9.34
C ILE A 215 -8.19 -8.84 -7.83
N GLY A 216 -7.24 -8.33 -7.06
CA GLY A 216 -7.21 -8.37 -5.60
C GLY A 216 -5.91 -7.78 -5.02
N ALA A 217 -5.74 -7.88 -3.71
CA ALA A 217 -4.63 -7.25 -3.00
C ALA A 217 -4.15 -8.03 -1.77
N VAL A 218 -2.88 -7.85 -1.40
CA VAL A 218 -2.29 -8.35 -0.15
C VAL A 218 -1.58 -7.21 0.58
N THR A 219 -1.91 -6.99 1.85
CA THR A 219 -1.20 -6.01 2.70
C THR A 219 -0.50 -6.72 3.84
N VAL A 220 0.76 -6.38 4.13
CA VAL A 220 1.59 -7.06 5.14
C VAL A 220 2.06 -6.06 6.18
N GLY A 221 1.72 -6.30 7.45
CA GLY A 221 2.08 -5.42 8.56
C GLY A 221 1.58 -3.98 8.38
N ALA A 222 0.41 -3.81 7.75
CA ALA A 222 -0.09 -2.50 7.35
C ALA A 222 -0.81 -1.78 8.51
N PRO A 223 -0.47 -0.53 8.82
CA PRO A 223 -1.21 0.28 9.78
C PRO A 223 -2.52 0.76 9.15
N LEU A 224 -3.60 -0.02 9.30
CA LEU A 224 -4.93 0.35 8.78
C LEU A 224 -5.57 1.52 9.56
N LYS A 225 -5.11 1.77 10.79
CA LYS A 225 -5.54 2.87 11.66
C LYS A 225 -4.32 3.67 12.14
N LEU A 226 -3.81 4.54 11.27
CA LEU A 226 -2.57 5.31 11.44
C LEU A 226 -2.56 6.18 12.70
N ASP A 227 -3.69 6.75 13.09
CA ASP A 227 -3.84 7.59 14.28
C ASP A 227 -3.49 6.79 15.55
N SER A 228 -4.11 5.63 15.72
CA SER A 228 -3.90 4.78 16.89
C SER A 228 -2.53 4.11 16.86
N THR A 229 -2.02 3.75 15.66
CA THR A 229 -0.65 3.27 15.48
C THR A 229 0.38 4.32 15.91
N SER A 230 0.21 5.58 15.48
CA SER A 230 1.12 6.68 15.81
C SER A 230 1.16 6.96 17.33
N VAL A 231 0.00 6.94 17.98
CA VAL A 231 -0.06 7.07 19.46
C VAL A 231 0.65 5.91 20.15
N ALA A 232 0.45 4.68 19.68
CA ALA A 232 1.08 3.51 20.27
C ALA A 232 2.61 3.49 20.09
N LEU A 233 3.11 3.96 18.94
CA LEU A 233 4.54 4.13 18.69
C LEU A 233 5.21 5.07 19.70
N GLU A 234 4.46 5.98 20.32
CA GLU A 234 4.99 6.90 21.33
C GLU A 234 4.56 6.56 22.77
N SER A 235 3.92 5.41 22.99
CA SER A 235 3.28 5.06 24.27
C SER A 235 4.22 4.48 25.33
N THR A 236 5.33 3.87 24.91
CA THR A 236 6.32 3.23 25.81
C THR A 236 7.75 3.63 25.44
N TYR A 237 8.69 3.40 26.36
CA TYR A 237 10.11 3.65 26.10
C TYR A 237 10.66 2.84 24.92
N LEU A 238 10.27 1.56 24.79
CA LEU A 238 10.69 0.71 23.68
C LEU A 238 10.04 1.13 22.35
N SER A 239 8.74 1.47 22.37
CA SER A 239 8.04 2.01 21.20
C SER A 239 8.71 3.28 20.70
N MET A 240 9.16 4.14 21.62
CA MET A 240 9.83 5.39 21.29
C MET A 240 11.10 5.19 20.48
N VAL A 241 11.85 4.10 20.70
CA VAL A 241 13.03 3.75 19.87
C VAL A 241 12.63 3.58 18.41
N TYR A 242 11.51 2.89 18.13
CA TYR A 242 10.99 2.76 16.76
C TYR A 242 10.50 4.09 16.22
N ALA A 243 9.79 4.89 17.01
CA ALA A 243 9.31 6.21 16.60
C ALA A 243 10.47 7.13 16.17
N TYR A 244 11.58 7.11 16.91
CA TYR A 244 12.81 7.84 16.58
C TYR A 244 13.53 7.28 15.36
N ALA A 245 13.63 5.95 15.22
CA ALA A 245 14.26 5.34 14.06
C ALA A 245 13.51 5.69 12.76
N LEU A 246 12.18 5.59 12.78
CA LEU A 246 11.31 5.97 11.65
C LEU A 246 11.40 7.46 11.33
N GLY A 247 11.39 8.33 12.36
CA GLY A 247 11.56 9.77 12.18
C GLY A 247 12.94 10.15 11.62
N SER A 248 14.00 9.48 12.08
CA SER A 248 15.37 9.69 11.58
C SER A 248 15.51 9.29 10.10
N ASN A 249 14.85 8.20 9.69
CA ASN A 249 14.83 7.78 8.28
C ASN A 249 14.10 8.81 7.41
N LEU A 250 12.98 9.35 7.89
CA LEU A 250 12.23 10.38 7.19
C LEU A 250 13.04 11.69 7.09
N GLU A 251 13.68 12.12 8.18
CA GLU A 251 14.59 13.27 8.17
C GLU A 251 15.75 13.06 7.17
N ALA A 252 16.33 11.86 7.10
CA ALA A 252 17.40 11.56 6.16
C ALA A 252 16.93 11.64 4.70
N LEU A 253 15.73 11.13 4.40
CA LEU A 253 15.11 11.24 3.08
C LEU A 253 14.88 12.71 2.70
N GLU A 254 14.27 13.49 3.59
CA GLU A 254 14.00 14.91 3.36
C GLU A 254 15.28 15.72 3.22
N ARG A 255 16.30 15.45 4.05
CA ARG A 255 17.61 16.10 3.99
C ARG A 255 18.28 15.87 2.64
N LYS A 256 18.18 14.66 2.09
CA LYS A 256 18.71 14.32 0.76
C LYS A 256 18.08 15.15 -0.35
N HIS A 257 16.83 15.58 -0.17
CA HIS A 257 16.06 16.33 -1.17
C HIS A 257 15.71 17.75 -0.70
N ILE A 258 16.47 18.29 0.26
CA ILE A 258 16.17 19.58 0.89
C ILE A 258 16.15 20.72 -0.11
N ASP A 259 17.01 20.67 -1.14
CA ASP A 259 17.08 21.71 -2.16
C ASP A 259 15.79 21.76 -2.99
N THR A 260 15.23 20.61 -3.36
CA THR A 260 13.93 20.54 -4.05
C THR A 260 12.80 21.01 -3.12
N LEU A 261 12.80 20.56 -1.86
CA LEU A 261 11.77 20.97 -0.89
C LEU A 261 11.82 22.48 -0.64
N ALA A 262 13.01 23.07 -0.61
CA ALA A 262 13.23 24.50 -0.44
C ALA A 262 12.75 25.35 -1.62
N LEU A 263 12.39 24.75 -2.76
CA LEU A 263 11.71 25.47 -3.84
C LEU A 263 10.30 25.93 -3.46
N SER A 264 9.69 25.32 -2.44
CA SER A 264 8.39 25.74 -1.92
C SER A 264 8.58 26.71 -0.74
N PRO A 265 8.20 28.00 -0.88
CA PRO A 265 8.34 28.99 0.19
C PRO A 265 7.63 28.60 1.50
N ASP A 266 6.49 27.91 1.39
CA ASP A 266 5.68 27.45 2.52
C ASP A 266 6.41 26.42 3.41
N LEU A 267 7.46 25.80 2.88
CA LEU A 267 8.28 24.83 3.59
C LEU A 267 9.49 25.44 4.29
N TRP A 268 9.91 26.66 3.97
CA TRP A 268 11.15 27.23 4.53
C TRP A 268 11.18 27.14 6.07
N ASP A 269 10.12 27.61 6.73
CA ASP A 269 10.04 27.56 8.19
C ASP A 269 10.04 26.14 8.75
N ALA A 270 9.38 25.20 8.06
CA ALA A 270 9.33 23.81 8.48
C ALA A 270 10.72 23.14 8.38
N LEU A 271 11.40 23.35 7.24
CA LEU A 271 12.74 22.82 6.99
C LEU A 271 13.76 23.43 7.96
N GLU A 272 13.72 24.74 8.20
CA GLU A 272 14.59 25.41 9.17
C GLU A 272 14.38 24.87 10.60
N LYS A 273 13.12 24.62 11.00
CA LYS A 273 12.80 24.04 12.32
C LYS A 273 13.37 22.65 12.49
N VAL A 274 13.27 21.79 11.47
CA VAL A 274 13.75 20.41 11.49
C VAL A 274 15.28 20.39 11.45
N PHE A 275 15.87 20.95 10.40
CA PHE A 275 17.30 20.80 10.10
C PHE A 275 18.20 21.78 10.83
N ARG A 276 17.64 22.83 11.44
CA ARG A 276 18.39 23.90 12.14
C ARG A 276 19.42 24.61 11.25
N THR A 277 19.17 24.58 9.95
CA THR A 277 19.94 25.28 8.93
C THR A 277 19.10 26.41 8.36
N LYS A 278 19.73 27.40 7.76
CA LYS A 278 19.03 28.50 7.11
C LYS A 278 18.61 28.10 5.71
N ILE A 279 17.32 28.18 5.41
CA ILE A 279 16.74 27.80 4.11
C ILE A 279 16.12 29.03 3.43
N HIS A 280 15.60 29.97 4.22
CA HIS A 280 15.00 31.19 3.70
C HIS A 280 16.03 32.02 2.90
N PRO A 281 15.66 32.59 1.72
CA PRO A 281 16.58 33.38 0.90
C PRO A 281 17.18 34.61 1.62
N ASP A 282 16.38 35.27 2.48
CA ASP A 282 16.85 36.38 3.32
C ASP A 282 17.87 35.92 4.36
N LYS A 283 19.15 36.24 4.10
CA LYS A 283 20.29 35.96 4.98
C LYS A 283 20.30 36.74 6.30
N ASN A 284 19.42 37.70 6.50
CA ASN A 284 19.33 38.47 7.75
C ASN A 284 18.24 37.96 8.70
N ARG A 285 17.23 37.23 8.18
CA ARG A 285 16.16 36.64 8.99
C ARG A 285 16.71 35.60 10.00
N PRO A 286 16.31 35.59 11.28
CA PRO A 286 16.71 34.53 12.20
C PRO A 286 16.12 33.17 11.76
N ILE A 287 16.85 32.08 12.00
CA ILE A 287 16.35 30.71 11.76
C ILE A 287 15.04 30.51 12.53
N ALA A 288 14.04 29.94 11.86
CA ALA A 288 12.76 29.62 12.48
C ALA A 288 12.95 28.77 13.74
N LYS A 289 12.64 29.35 14.91
CA LYS A 289 12.72 28.64 16.19
C LYS A 289 11.45 27.81 16.38
N TYR A 290 11.63 26.62 16.93
CA TYR A 290 10.55 25.80 17.49
C TYR A 290 10.73 25.80 19.01
N GLU A 291 9.63 25.77 19.78
CA GLU A 291 9.72 25.80 21.23
C GLU A 291 10.59 24.64 21.77
N LEU A 292 11.59 25.01 22.57
CA LEU A 292 12.68 24.16 23.05
C LEU A 292 12.26 23.42 24.32
N ARG A 293 11.81 22.17 24.16
CA ARG A 293 11.94 20.99 25.08
C ARG A 293 10.86 19.94 24.76
N ASP A 294 10.66 19.60 23.48
CA ASP A 294 9.78 18.47 23.15
C ASP A 294 10.61 17.17 23.18
N PRO A 295 10.38 16.25 24.14
CA PRO A 295 11.05 14.95 24.20
C PRO A 295 10.62 14.01 23.09
N LYS A 296 9.75 14.43 22.16
CA LYS A 296 9.34 13.72 20.95
C LYS A 296 9.89 14.35 19.67
N ARG A 297 10.73 15.38 19.76
CA ARG A 297 11.38 15.96 18.58
C ARG A 297 12.21 14.90 17.85
N GLY A 298 11.91 14.65 16.59
CA GLY A 298 12.60 13.64 15.77
C GLY A 298 11.88 12.28 15.75
N THR A 299 10.73 12.14 16.41
CA THR A 299 9.83 11.00 16.18
C THR A 299 9.16 11.14 14.81
N LEU A 300 8.66 10.02 14.29
CA LEU A 300 7.83 10.00 13.09
C LEU A 300 6.67 11.02 13.16
N ARG A 301 5.94 11.06 14.28
CA ARG A 301 4.81 11.99 14.46
C ARG A 301 5.24 13.45 14.43
N PHE A 302 6.41 13.76 15.01
CA PHE A 302 6.97 15.10 14.93
C PHE A 302 7.27 15.48 13.47
N MET A 303 7.93 14.61 12.72
CA MET A 303 8.23 14.84 11.31
C MET A 303 6.94 15.01 10.49
N ASP A 304 5.96 14.16 10.74
CA ASP A 304 4.65 14.23 10.08
C ASP A 304 3.91 15.53 10.40
N HIS A 305 4.01 16.04 11.63
CA HIS A 305 3.38 17.27 12.05
C HIS A 305 4.03 18.51 11.43
N ILE A 306 5.35 18.50 11.21
CA ILE A 306 6.08 19.67 10.73
C ILE A 306 6.13 19.74 9.21
N ILE A 307 6.34 18.60 8.55
CA ILE A 307 6.58 18.53 7.09
C ILE A 307 5.49 17.73 6.38
N THR A 308 5.26 16.45 6.73
CA THR A 308 4.35 15.58 5.95
C THR A 308 2.95 16.15 5.83
N CYS A 309 2.37 16.70 6.91
CA CYS A 309 1.02 17.28 6.87
C CYS A 309 0.89 18.43 5.87
N LYS A 310 1.99 19.10 5.51
CA LYS A 310 2.01 20.22 4.57
C LYS A 310 2.12 19.78 3.13
N VAL A 311 2.95 18.77 2.87
CA VAL A 311 3.39 18.41 1.51
C VAL A 311 3.34 16.91 1.20
N GLY A 312 2.66 16.12 2.02
CA GLY A 312 2.53 14.68 1.81
C GLY A 312 1.63 14.31 0.62
N GLY A 313 0.95 15.25 -0.02
CA GLY A 313 0.03 14.98 -1.12
C GLY A 313 -0.35 16.22 -1.91
N LEU A 314 -1.36 16.06 -2.77
CA LEU A 314 -1.83 17.13 -3.66
C LEU A 314 -2.50 18.26 -2.87
N PRO A 315 -2.21 19.53 -3.20
CA PRO A 315 -2.88 20.66 -2.57
C PRO A 315 -4.32 20.87 -3.11
N THR A 316 -5.16 21.53 -2.32
CA THR A 316 -6.47 22.03 -2.77
C THR A 316 -6.35 22.86 -4.06
N PRO A 317 -7.25 22.72 -5.05
CA PRO A 317 -8.49 21.91 -5.03
C PRO A 317 -8.31 20.45 -5.50
N TYR A 318 -7.09 20.00 -5.80
CA TYR A 318 -6.84 18.69 -6.39
C TYR A 318 -6.58 17.58 -5.36
N GLY A 319 -6.35 17.95 -4.10
CA GLY A 319 -6.27 17.06 -2.94
C GLY A 319 -6.56 17.81 -1.65
N ASP A 320 -6.22 17.20 -0.52
CA ASP A 320 -6.63 17.66 0.81
C ASP A 320 -5.49 18.36 1.60
N PHE A 321 -4.33 18.57 0.98
CA PHE A 321 -3.20 19.22 1.64
C PHE A 321 -3.28 20.76 1.51
N PRO A 322 -2.76 21.51 2.50
CA PRO A 322 -2.13 21.05 3.74
C PRO A 322 -3.15 20.65 4.84
N PHE A 323 -2.79 19.68 5.68
CA PHE A 323 -3.49 19.36 6.91
C PHE A 323 -3.04 20.24 8.08
N PRO A 324 -3.94 20.60 9.01
CA PRO A 324 -3.60 21.46 10.14
C PRO A 324 -2.70 20.79 11.18
N SER A 325 -2.64 19.46 11.22
CA SER A 325 -1.81 18.70 12.16
C SER A 325 -1.56 17.26 11.69
N ALA A 326 -0.61 16.57 12.34
CA ALA A 326 -0.39 15.14 12.13
C ALA A 326 -1.63 14.29 12.43
N GLU A 327 -2.43 14.67 13.43
CA GLU A 327 -3.66 13.95 13.79
C GLU A 327 -4.69 14.03 12.67
N ALA A 328 -4.92 15.23 12.11
CA ALA A 328 -5.80 15.41 10.97
C ALA A 328 -5.33 14.61 9.75
N TYR A 329 -4.01 14.63 9.49
CA TYR A 329 -3.38 13.82 8.45
C TYR A 329 -3.62 12.31 8.68
N TYR A 330 -3.36 11.79 9.88
CA TYR A 330 -3.53 10.37 10.18
C TYR A 330 -4.99 9.92 10.10
N THR A 331 -5.92 10.70 10.67
CA THR A 331 -7.36 10.40 10.59
C THR A 331 -7.83 10.30 9.14
N HIS A 332 -7.42 11.26 8.29
CA HIS A 332 -7.75 11.23 6.88
C HIS A 332 -7.05 10.07 6.14
N SER A 333 -5.80 9.76 6.50
CA SER A 333 -5.01 8.75 5.81
C SER A 333 -5.36 7.31 6.17
N SER A 334 -5.96 7.07 7.34
CA SER A 334 -6.26 5.74 7.89
C SER A 334 -7.17 4.93 6.95
N PRO A 335 -6.73 3.83 6.33
CA PRO A 335 -7.58 3.03 5.44
C PRO A 335 -8.83 2.43 6.08
N LEU A 336 -8.84 2.29 7.42
CA LEU A 336 -9.90 1.64 8.19
C LEU A 336 -11.31 2.08 7.80
N HIS A 337 -11.52 3.39 7.61
CA HIS A 337 -12.85 3.95 7.30
C HIS A 337 -13.30 3.68 5.85
N LEU A 338 -12.44 3.14 5.00
CA LEU A 338 -12.72 2.83 3.60
C LEU A 338 -12.81 1.31 3.31
N LEU A 339 -12.56 0.44 4.30
CA LEU A 339 -12.56 -1.02 4.09
C LEU A 339 -13.88 -1.54 3.53
N HIS A 340 -15.01 -0.97 3.95
CA HIS A 340 -16.35 -1.33 3.46
C HIS A 340 -16.55 -1.05 1.96
N ARG A 341 -15.69 -0.24 1.34
CA ARG A 341 -15.72 0.09 -0.10
C ARG A 341 -14.82 -0.81 -0.94
N VAL A 342 -14.02 -1.67 -0.31
CA VAL A 342 -13.14 -2.61 -1.01
C VAL A 342 -14.00 -3.60 -1.79
N ALA A 343 -13.89 -3.55 -3.11
CA ALA A 343 -14.74 -4.34 -4.03
C ALA A 343 -14.08 -5.64 -4.54
N ARG A 344 -12.78 -5.82 -4.28
CA ARG A 344 -11.98 -6.97 -4.75
C ARG A 344 -11.38 -7.69 -3.55
N PRO A 345 -11.11 -9.01 -3.63
CA PRO A 345 -10.50 -9.75 -2.55
C PRO A 345 -9.22 -9.11 -2.03
N MET A 346 -9.17 -8.86 -0.72
CA MET A 346 -8.01 -8.31 -0.04
C MET A 346 -7.66 -9.13 1.19
N LEU A 347 -6.42 -9.63 1.23
CA LEU A 347 -5.85 -10.34 2.38
C LEU A 347 -4.93 -9.39 3.16
N ALA A 348 -5.27 -9.09 4.40
CA ALA A 348 -4.44 -8.32 5.31
C ALA A 348 -3.69 -9.25 6.27
N LEU A 349 -2.37 -9.35 6.14
CA LEU A 349 -1.49 -10.13 7.01
C LEU A 349 -0.92 -9.25 8.12
N SER A 350 -1.05 -9.70 9.37
CA SER A 350 -0.50 -9.01 10.54
C SER A 350 0.07 -9.96 11.60
N ALA A 351 0.86 -9.43 12.53
CA ALA A 351 1.37 -10.16 13.68
C ALA A 351 0.92 -9.51 14.99
N ASP A 352 0.46 -10.31 15.94
CA ASP A 352 -0.02 -9.83 17.24
C ASP A 352 1.10 -9.24 18.11
N ASP A 353 2.34 -9.66 17.87
CA ASP A 353 3.53 -9.16 18.56
C ASP A 353 4.30 -8.09 17.78
N ASP A 354 3.69 -7.51 16.74
CA ASP A 354 4.26 -6.40 15.97
C ASP A 354 4.42 -5.15 16.86
N PRO A 355 5.67 -4.67 17.10
CA PRO A 355 5.93 -3.53 17.97
C PRO A 355 5.66 -2.16 17.29
N VAL A 356 5.43 -2.16 15.97
CA VAL A 356 5.18 -0.96 15.16
C VAL A 356 3.69 -0.81 14.90
N VAL A 357 2.99 -1.89 14.54
CA VAL A 357 1.54 -1.92 14.32
C VAL A 357 0.88 -2.72 15.44
N PRO A 358 0.37 -2.05 16.50
CA PRO A 358 -0.07 -2.74 17.71
C PRO A 358 -1.36 -3.53 17.50
N ILE A 359 -1.48 -4.65 18.20
CA ILE A 359 -2.68 -5.50 18.23
C ILE A 359 -3.97 -4.75 18.61
N SER A 360 -3.89 -3.64 19.35
CA SER A 360 -5.06 -2.82 19.68
C SER A 360 -5.77 -2.29 18.43
N THR A 361 -5.02 -2.05 17.33
CA THR A 361 -5.59 -1.63 16.05
C THR A 361 -6.31 -2.78 15.32
N HIS A 362 -6.00 -4.04 15.65
CA HIS A 362 -6.71 -5.19 15.09
C HIS A 362 -8.16 -5.22 15.56
N GLN A 363 -8.44 -4.86 16.83
CA GLN A 363 -9.81 -4.86 17.34
C GLN A 363 -10.72 -3.89 16.56
N ASP A 364 -10.20 -2.71 16.22
CA ASP A 364 -10.93 -1.74 15.38
C ASP A 364 -11.08 -2.25 13.95
N THR A 365 -10.06 -2.93 13.43
CA THR A 365 -10.09 -3.57 12.11
C THR A 365 -11.15 -4.67 12.04
N ILE A 366 -11.18 -5.58 13.02
CA ILE A 366 -12.16 -6.69 13.11
C ILE A 366 -13.58 -6.14 13.12
N LYS A 367 -13.85 -5.08 13.89
CA LYS A 367 -15.17 -4.42 13.90
C LYS A 367 -15.57 -3.86 12.55
N ASN A 368 -14.64 -3.28 11.79
CA ASN A 368 -14.92 -2.72 10.45
C ASN A 368 -15.05 -3.82 9.38
N ILE A 369 -14.32 -4.93 9.55
CA ILE A 369 -14.38 -6.08 8.65
C ILE A 369 -15.78 -6.68 8.60
N GLN A 370 -16.59 -6.57 9.66
CA GLN A 370 -17.98 -7.00 9.66
C GLN A 370 -18.83 -6.37 8.54
N ASN A 371 -18.45 -5.17 8.07
CA ASN A 371 -19.08 -4.49 6.94
C ASN A 371 -18.28 -4.56 5.63
N SER A 372 -17.26 -5.42 5.58
CA SER A 372 -16.27 -5.49 4.50
C SER A 372 -16.09 -6.93 4.01
N PRO A 373 -17.07 -7.51 3.27
CA PRO A 373 -17.07 -8.94 2.92
C PRO A 373 -15.87 -9.36 2.05
N ASN A 374 -15.24 -8.41 1.37
CA ASN A 374 -14.08 -8.66 0.51
C ASN A 374 -12.73 -8.52 1.24
N VAL A 375 -12.72 -8.33 2.55
CA VAL A 375 -11.51 -8.13 3.35
C VAL A 375 -11.39 -9.25 4.38
N VAL A 376 -10.25 -9.94 4.38
CA VAL A 376 -9.91 -10.93 5.39
C VAL A 376 -8.64 -10.45 6.12
N LEU A 377 -8.71 -10.33 7.44
CA LEU A 377 -7.54 -10.11 8.29
C LEU A 377 -7.02 -11.48 8.76
N ALA A 378 -5.83 -11.85 8.30
CA ALA A 378 -5.09 -13.01 8.76
C ALA A 378 -4.00 -12.54 9.73
N HIS A 379 -4.11 -12.86 11.02
CA HIS A 379 -3.11 -12.47 12.00
C HIS A 379 -2.49 -13.66 12.74
N SER A 380 -1.16 -13.63 12.93
CA SER A 380 -0.43 -14.68 13.66
C SER A 380 0.04 -14.18 15.02
N ARG A 381 0.09 -15.08 16.02
CA ARG A 381 0.55 -14.74 17.38
C ARG A 381 1.96 -14.14 17.46
N CYS A 382 2.80 -14.48 16.49
CA CYS A 382 4.14 -13.96 16.38
C CYS A 382 4.53 -13.72 14.93
N GLY A 383 5.48 -12.80 14.73
CA GLY A 383 6.02 -12.44 13.42
C GLY A 383 6.83 -11.15 13.45
N GLY A 384 6.58 -10.26 14.43
CA GLY A 384 7.14 -8.90 14.46
C GLY A 384 6.72 -8.06 13.24
N HIS A 385 7.25 -6.85 13.14
CA HIS A 385 7.01 -5.99 11.98
C HIS A 385 7.84 -6.46 10.78
N LEU A 386 7.17 -7.06 9.78
CA LEU A 386 7.79 -7.58 8.55
C LEU A 386 8.90 -8.63 8.78
N GLY A 387 8.83 -9.33 9.92
CA GLY A 387 9.82 -10.34 10.31
C GLY A 387 9.51 -11.71 9.71
N TRP A 388 8.63 -12.47 10.37
CA TRP A 388 8.27 -13.86 10.04
C TRP A 388 9.48 -14.72 9.64
N PHE A 389 10.59 -14.54 10.34
CA PHE A 389 11.80 -15.34 10.16
C PHE A 389 11.61 -16.72 10.79
N ALA A 390 11.81 -17.75 9.98
CA ALA A 390 11.54 -19.13 10.30
C ALA A 390 12.81 -19.99 10.34
N GLY A 391 12.70 -21.13 11.01
CA GLY A 391 13.71 -22.18 10.97
C GLY A 391 15.01 -21.82 11.69
N ARG A 392 16.05 -22.62 11.45
CA ARG A 392 17.37 -22.38 12.06
C ARG A 392 18.14 -21.27 11.34
N SER A 393 17.98 -21.17 10.02
CA SER A 393 18.64 -20.18 9.16
C SER A 393 18.05 -18.77 9.31
N GLY A 394 16.85 -18.61 9.87
CA GLY A 394 16.18 -17.32 9.95
C GLY A 394 15.76 -16.79 8.58
N GLU A 395 15.26 -17.67 7.72
CA GLU A 395 14.72 -17.26 6.43
C GLU A 395 13.36 -16.57 6.60
N ARG A 396 13.16 -15.46 5.91
CA ARG A 396 11.86 -14.79 5.90
C ARG A 396 10.86 -15.67 5.14
N TRP A 397 9.81 -16.12 5.83
CA TRP A 397 8.88 -17.12 5.33
C TRP A 397 7.57 -16.54 4.77
N ILE A 398 7.24 -15.28 5.07
CA ILE A 398 5.95 -14.67 4.73
C ILE A 398 5.63 -14.66 3.23
N TYR A 399 6.63 -14.77 2.34
CA TYR A 399 6.39 -14.89 0.89
C TYR A 399 5.51 -16.09 0.53
N GLN A 400 5.52 -17.15 1.34
CA GLN A 400 4.82 -18.40 1.02
C GLN A 400 3.30 -18.27 1.10
N PRO A 401 2.69 -17.83 2.22
CA PRO A 401 1.24 -17.56 2.25
C PRO A 401 0.81 -16.48 1.27
N ILE A 402 1.68 -15.51 1.00
CA ILE A 402 1.44 -14.49 -0.01
C ILE A 402 1.35 -15.12 -1.40
N GLY A 403 2.33 -15.93 -1.80
CA GLY A 403 2.37 -16.59 -3.11
C GLY A 403 1.20 -17.55 -3.32
N GLU A 404 0.86 -18.36 -2.31
CA GLU A 404 -0.30 -19.25 -2.34
C GLU A 404 -1.60 -18.47 -2.58
N PHE A 405 -1.79 -17.33 -1.90
CA PHE A 405 -2.97 -16.48 -2.09
C PHE A 405 -3.01 -15.83 -3.47
N VAL A 406 -1.86 -15.35 -3.98
CA VAL A 406 -1.80 -14.72 -5.31
C VAL A 406 -2.08 -15.76 -6.42
N ASP A 407 -1.54 -16.97 -6.31
CA ASP A 407 -1.80 -18.05 -7.27
C ASP A 407 -3.29 -18.38 -7.35
N VAL A 408 -3.93 -18.68 -6.21
CA VAL A 408 -5.36 -19.05 -6.20
C VAL A 408 -6.26 -17.90 -6.66
N LEU A 409 -5.88 -16.65 -6.39
CA LEU A 409 -6.59 -15.48 -6.89
C LEU A 409 -6.52 -15.40 -8.43
N CYS A 410 -5.33 -15.64 -9.01
CA CYS A 410 -5.15 -15.67 -10.46
C CYS A 410 -5.93 -16.82 -11.12
N GLU A 411 -5.90 -18.00 -10.52
CA GLU A 411 -6.64 -19.18 -10.99
C GLU A 411 -8.15 -18.93 -10.97
N THR A 412 -8.66 -18.35 -9.89
CA THR A 412 -10.08 -18.01 -9.74
C THR A 412 -10.52 -16.99 -10.78
N PHE A 413 -9.69 -15.96 -11.02
CA PHE A 413 -9.94 -14.96 -12.05
C PHE A 413 -9.98 -15.58 -13.46
N ALA A 414 -8.99 -16.41 -13.81
CA ALA A 414 -8.94 -17.08 -15.11
C ALA A 414 -10.15 -18.00 -15.35
N GLN A 415 -10.66 -18.67 -14.31
CA GLN A 415 -11.87 -19.50 -14.41
C GLN A 415 -13.14 -18.67 -14.65
N GLN A 416 -13.24 -17.48 -14.05
CA GLN A 416 -14.37 -16.58 -14.26
C GLN A 416 -14.36 -16.03 -15.69
N ASP A 417 -13.20 -15.59 -16.18
CA ASP A 417 -13.03 -15.13 -17.56
C ASP A 417 -13.27 -16.25 -18.58
N GLY A 418 -12.80 -17.46 -18.29
CA GLY A 418 -13.06 -18.67 -19.09
C GLY A 418 -14.54 -19.02 -19.20
N LYS A 419 -15.31 -18.89 -18.11
CA LYS A 419 -16.77 -19.10 -18.13
C LYS A 419 -17.51 -18.00 -18.88
N ILE A 420 -17.06 -16.75 -18.78
CA ILE A 420 -17.63 -15.62 -19.53
C ILE A 420 -17.37 -15.80 -21.04
N SER A 421 -16.17 -16.23 -21.41
CA SER A 421 -15.79 -16.47 -22.81
C SER A 421 -16.43 -17.73 -23.43
N GLN A 422 -16.66 -18.79 -22.65
CA GLN A 422 -17.38 -20.00 -23.11
C GLN A 422 -18.92 -19.86 -23.06
N GLY A 423 -19.44 -18.94 -22.23
CA GLY A 423 -20.88 -18.68 -22.09
C GLY A 423 -21.46 -17.65 -23.06
N LEU A 424 -20.63 -16.99 -23.88
CA LEU A 424 -21.07 -16.03 -24.90
C LEU A 424 -20.84 -16.55 -26.33
N GLY A 425 -21.72 -17.45 -26.75
CA GLY A 425 -22.22 -17.40 -28.12
C GLY A 425 -23.21 -16.24 -28.24
N THR A 426 -22.84 -15.18 -28.96
CA THR A 426 -23.75 -14.13 -29.49
C THR A 426 -24.84 -13.64 -28.52
N HIS A 427 -24.46 -12.77 -27.57
CA HIS A 427 -25.18 -11.56 -27.13
C HIS A 427 -24.74 -11.18 -25.70
N VAL A 428 -24.66 -9.86 -25.43
CA VAL A 428 -24.39 -9.21 -24.13
C VAL A 428 -22.90 -8.92 -23.81
N LEU A 429 -22.25 -8.13 -24.67
CA LEU A 429 -21.24 -7.15 -24.23
C LEU A 429 -21.96 -5.83 -23.91
N LYS A 430 -22.59 -5.68 -22.73
CA LYS A 430 -23.16 -4.36 -22.33
C LYS A 430 -23.06 -3.96 -20.85
N HIS A 431 -22.44 -4.73 -19.95
CA HIS A 431 -22.38 -4.33 -18.53
C HIS A 431 -21.00 -4.41 -17.86
N MET A 432 -19.92 -4.29 -18.62
CA MET A 432 -18.61 -3.87 -18.07
C MET A 432 -18.18 -2.58 -18.78
N PRO A 433 -17.98 -1.45 -18.07
CA PRO A 433 -17.26 -0.34 -18.67
C PRO A 433 -15.76 -0.68 -18.64
N LEU A 434 -15.33 -1.51 -19.58
CA LEU A 434 -13.96 -1.48 -20.07
C LEU A 434 -13.89 -0.31 -21.04
N VAL A 435 -13.27 0.80 -20.62
CA VAL A 435 -12.99 1.93 -21.51
C VAL A 435 -11.99 1.44 -22.56
N HIS A 436 -12.46 1.20 -23.78
CA HIS A 436 -11.61 0.85 -24.91
C HIS A 436 -10.90 2.10 -25.45
N PRO A 437 -9.60 2.02 -25.82
CA PRO A 437 -8.77 3.18 -26.18
C PRO A 437 -9.07 3.82 -27.56
N ASN A 438 -10.19 3.47 -28.21
CA ASN A 438 -10.62 4.09 -29.47
C ASN A 438 -11.79 5.07 -29.33
N ASP A 439 -12.36 5.25 -28.14
CA ASP A 439 -13.34 6.30 -27.88
C ASP A 439 -12.62 7.60 -27.51
N SER A 440 -11.94 8.18 -28.50
CA SER A 440 -11.62 9.62 -28.46
C SER A 440 -12.83 10.38 -29.01
N PRO A 441 -13.30 11.45 -28.33
CA PRO A 441 -14.37 12.26 -28.88
C PRO A 441 -13.86 12.95 -30.14
N LYS A 442 -14.35 12.50 -31.31
CA LYS A 442 -14.16 13.24 -32.56
C LYS A 442 -14.87 14.58 -32.41
N ALA A 443 -14.10 15.66 -32.35
CA ALA A 443 -14.60 16.99 -32.61
C ALA A 443 -15.12 17.04 -34.05
N THR A 444 -16.42 17.25 -34.24
CA THR A 444 -17.07 18.09 -35.26
C THR A 444 -18.54 17.69 -35.41
N GLU A 445 -19.45 18.58 -35.03
CA GLU A 445 -20.54 19.04 -35.91
C GLU A 445 -21.25 20.24 -35.26
N ARG A 446 -21.29 21.35 -35.98
CA ARG A 446 -22.15 22.50 -35.68
C ARG A 446 -23.59 22.07 -35.94
N VAL A 447 -24.46 22.22 -34.95
CA VAL A 447 -25.92 22.21 -35.15
C VAL A 447 -26.51 23.48 -34.56
N SER A 448 -27.36 24.09 -35.37
CA SER A 448 -28.02 25.39 -35.23
C SER A 448 -29.02 25.48 -34.08
N ASP A 449 -29.23 26.73 -33.65
CA ASP A 449 -30.23 27.27 -32.72
C ASP A 449 -31.53 26.46 -32.51
N GLY A 450 -31.92 26.30 -31.23
CA GLY A 450 -33.32 26.51 -30.86
C GLY A 450 -34.19 25.33 -30.38
N GLU A 451 -33.67 24.16 -29.99
CA GLU A 451 -34.52 23.09 -29.43
C GLU A 451 -34.13 22.65 -28.00
N MET A 452 -35.11 22.74 -27.08
CA MET A 452 -35.03 22.23 -25.70
C MET A 452 -34.92 20.70 -25.68
N LEU A 453 -33.88 20.16 -25.03
CA LEU A 453 -33.69 18.73 -24.82
C LEU A 453 -34.45 18.26 -23.56
N SER A 454 -35.53 17.49 -23.73
CA SER A 454 -36.14 16.71 -22.64
C SER A 454 -35.52 15.32 -22.56
N LEU A 455 -34.82 15.00 -21.46
CA LEU A 455 -34.29 13.66 -21.19
C LEU A 455 -35.28 12.87 -20.32
N THR A 456 -35.83 11.79 -20.87
CA THR A 456 -36.68 10.84 -20.12
C THR A 456 -35.85 9.62 -19.72
N LEU A 457 -35.45 9.53 -18.45
CA LEU A 457 -34.77 8.37 -17.88
C LEU A 457 -35.78 7.47 -17.15
N LYS A 458 -35.88 6.20 -17.57
CA LYS A 458 -36.74 5.20 -16.93
C LYS A 458 -35.89 4.40 -15.93
N VAL A 459 -35.97 4.78 -14.65
CA VAL A 459 -35.42 3.99 -13.53
C VAL A 459 -36.61 3.43 -12.75
N SER A 460 -36.65 2.10 -12.60
CA SER A 460 -37.59 1.31 -11.78
C SER A 460 -38.97 1.94 -11.46
N GLN A 461 -39.98 1.59 -12.24
CA GLN A 461 -41.43 1.73 -11.98
C GLN A 461 -42.03 3.06 -11.42
N GLN A 462 -41.32 4.19 -11.42
CA GLN A 462 -41.94 5.51 -11.28
C GLN A 462 -41.32 6.54 -12.23
N VAL A 463 -42.16 7.23 -13.01
CA VAL A 463 -41.74 8.30 -13.92
C VAL A 463 -41.74 9.63 -13.15
N ARG A 464 -40.58 10.31 -13.08
CA ARG A 464 -40.50 11.72 -12.70
C ARG A 464 -39.76 12.50 -13.79
N THR A 465 -40.37 13.59 -14.23
CA THR A 465 -39.82 14.50 -15.25
C THR A 465 -39.13 15.67 -14.55
N TYR A 466 -37.87 15.93 -14.91
CA TYR A 466 -37.12 17.10 -14.43
C TYR A 466 -36.88 18.08 -15.57
N GLN A 467 -37.13 19.37 -15.34
CA GLN A 467 -36.85 20.47 -16.26
C GLN A 467 -35.52 21.10 -15.85
N LEU A 468 -34.51 21.07 -16.73
CA LEU A 468 -33.24 21.76 -16.50
C LEU A 468 -33.35 23.19 -17.07
N THR A 469 -33.32 24.18 -16.19
CA THR A 469 -33.14 25.59 -16.58
C THR A 469 -31.65 25.89 -16.64
N GLN A 470 -31.21 26.44 -17.76
CA GLN A 470 -29.84 26.88 -17.97
C GLN A 470 -29.56 28.05 -17.02
N VAL A 471 -28.59 27.89 -16.11
CA VAL A 471 -28.06 29.01 -15.33
C VAL A 471 -26.99 29.68 -16.19
N GLU A 472 -27.29 30.87 -16.69
CA GLU A 472 -26.28 31.76 -17.26
C GLU A 472 -25.29 32.17 -16.17
N THR A 473 -24.01 31.83 -16.36
CA THR A 473 -22.91 32.38 -15.57
C THR A 473 -22.37 33.60 -16.30
N ASP A 474 -22.67 34.79 -15.79
CA ASP A 474 -21.89 36.00 -16.07
C ASP A 474 -20.71 36.08 -15.08
N LEU A 475 -19.49 36.05 -15.65
CA LEU A 475 -18.14 36.29 -15.09
C LEU A 475 -17.54 35.28 -14.11
#